data_AF-D8QB63-F1
#
_entry.id   AF-D8QB63-F1
#
_cell.length_a   1.000
_cell.length_b   1.000
_cell.length_c   1.000
_cell.angle_alpha   90.00
_cell.angle_beta   90.00
_cell.angle_gamma   90.00
#
_symmetry.space_group_name_H-M   'P 1'
#
loop_
_entity.id
_entity.type
_entity.pdbx_description
1 polymer ?
#
loop_
_entity_poly.entity_id
_entity_poly.type
_entity_poly.pdbx_seq_one_letter_code
_entity_poly.pdbx_strand_id
1 'polypeptide(L)'
;MKEQQHQAFLIAEVKPNGDGPARYRCLGAYKHAWCYSSAPVKAAHRFITLLKQQPNAQIVREELRSVEGKYGAFGEEEPKVPRLPCSYAMFLLHMAFNVDYDENSPSLSGCWFSATLGTFHNVLHAGAKVWKKGMSSGRLRLL
;
A
#
# COMPACT_ATOMS: atom_id res chain seq x y z
N MET A 1 -28.52 -1.37 3.42
CA MET A 1 -27.34 -2.07 3.98
C MET A 1 -26.13 -1.16 3.86
N LYS A 2 -25.35 -0.94 4.93
CA LYS A 2 -24.10 -0.17 4.83
C LYS A 2 -23.00 -1.07 4.26
N GLU A 3 -22.38 -0.64 3.17
CA GLU A 3 -21.21 -1.32 2.59
C GLU A 3 -20.04 -1.29 3.58
N GLN A 4 -19.44 -2.44 3.88
CA GLN A 4 -18.19 -2.47 4.63
C GLN A 4 -17.03 -2.12 3.71
N GLN A 5 -16.35 -1.02 4.03
CA GLN A 5 -15.21 -0.49 3.29
C GLN A 5 -13.96 -0.63 4.14
N HIS A 6 -12.90 -1.17 3.55
CA HIS A 6 -11.60 -1.31 4.19
C HIS A 6 -10.56 -0.48 3.46
N GLN A 7 -9.58 0.05 4.21
CA GLN A 7 -8.43 0.76 3.66
C GLN A 7 -7.15 0.07 4.11
N ALA A 8 -6.36 -0.40 3.15
CA ALA A 8 -5.03 -0.91 3.38
C ALA A 8 -4.01 0.20 3.10
N PHE A 9 -3.04 0.40 3.99
CA PHE A 9 -1.99 1.41 3.83
C PHE A 9 -0.64 0.71 3.73
N LEU A 10 0.14 1.02 2.69
CA LEU A 10 1.55 0.66 2.63
C LEU A 10 2.34 1.76 3.31
N ILE A 11 3.07 1.41 4.35
CA ILE A 11 3.87 2.34 5.14
C ILE A 11 5.29 1.80 5.19
N ALA A 12 6.27 2.65 4.91
CA ALA A 12 7.68 2.32 5.06
C ALA A 12 8.41 3.45 5.78
N GLU A 13 9.53 3.12 6.44
CA GLU A 13 10.47 4.11 6.96
C GLU A 13 11.34 4.61 5.81
N VAL A 14 11.24 5.91 5.50
CA VAL A 14 11.95 6.54 4.38
C VAL A 14 12.57 7.85 4.86
N LYS A 15 13.81 8.15 4.46
CA LYS A 15 14.42 9.46 4.71
C LYS A 15 13.83 10.53 3.78
N PRO A 16 13.46 11.71 4.31
CA PRO A 16 13.07 12.83 3.47
C PRO A 16 14.28 13.41 2.73
N ASN A 17 14.04 14.22 1.70
CA ASN A 17 15.08 15.04 1.10
C ASN A 17 15.65 16.03 2.12
N GLY A 18 16.96 16.22 2.08
CA GLY A 18 17.74 16.93 3.09
C GLY A 18 18.23 16.02 4.22
N ASP A 19 18.76 16.62 5.27
CA ASP A 19 19.45 15.90 6.35
C ASP A 19 18.51 15.50 7.51
N GLY A 20 17.27 15.13 7.17
CA GLY A 20 16.23 14.79 8.13
C GLY A 20 16.28 13.32 8.59
N PRO A 21 15.82 13.01 9.81
CA PRO A 21 15.72 11.63 10.26
C PRO A 21 14.68 10.87 9.45
N ALA A 22 14.87 9.56 9.28
CA ALA A 22 13.90 8.68 8.65
C ALA A 22 12.56 8.69 9.40
N ARG A 23 11.46 8.69 8.67
CA ARG A 23 10.09 8.71 9.23
C ARG A 23 9.22 7.69 8.52
N TYR A 24 8.19 7.21 9.21
CA TYR A 24 7.20 6.34 8.60
C TYR A 24 6.33 7.16 7.66
N ARG A 25 6.28 6.73 6.40
CA ARG A 25 5.57 7.40 5.31
C ARG A 25 4.61 6.44 4.62
N CYS A 26 3.42 6.93 4.28
CA CYS A 26 2.53 6.23 3.38
C CYS A 26 3.14 6.22 1.96
N LEU A 27 3.34 5.03 1.38
CA LEU A 27 3.76 4.86 -0.02
C LEU A 27 2.56 4.76 -0.96
N GLY A 28 1.38 4.51 -0.40
CA GLY A 28 0.12 4.36 -1.10
C GLY A 28 -0.89 3.69 -0.20
N ALA A 29 -2.17 3.88 -0.50
CA ALA A 29 -3.22 3.15 0.19
C ALA A 29 -4.27 2.69 -0.82
N TYR A 30 -4.91 1.58 -0.49
CA TYR A 30 -5.91 0.94 -1.32
C TYR A 30 -7.23 0.84 -0.58
N LYS A 31 -8.29 1.35 -1.18
CA LYS A 31 -9.66 1.24 -0.67
C LYS A 31 -10.37 0.07 -1.34
N HIS A 32 -10.84 -0.90 -0.56
CA HIS A 32 -11.60 -2.05 -1.06
C HIS A 32 -13.01 -2.04 -0.45
N ALA A 33 -14.03 -2.09 -1.31
CA ALA A 33 -15.44 -2.23 -0.92
C ALA A 33 -15.85 -3.71 -0.96
N TRP A 34 -17.01 -4.06 -0.39
CA TRP A 34 -17.54 -5.43 -0.41
C TRP A 34 -16.63 -6.46 0.29
N CYS A 35 -15.81 -6.00 1.23
CA CYS A 35 -15.03 -6.90 2.08
C CYS A 35 -15.90 -7.34 3.25
N TYR A 36 -16.23 -8.63 3.29
CA TYR A 36 -16.95 -9.24 4.39
C TYR A 36 -16.03 -10.20 5.15
N SER A 37 -16.26 -10.33 6.46
CA SER A 37 -15.61 -11.34 7.30
C SER A 37 -14.07 -11.24 7.24
N SER A 38 -13.39 -12.37 7.08
CA SER A 38 -11.92 -12.50 7.09
C SER A 38 -11.22 -12.04 5.81
N ALA A 39 -11.96 -11.51 4.81
CA ALA A 39 -11.38 -11.14 3.51
C ALA A 39 -10.20 -10.14 3.62
N PRO A 40 -10.25 -9.06 4.43
CA PRO A 40 -9.10 -8.16 4.57
C PRO A 40 -7.87 -8.84 5.19
N VAL A 41 -8.09 -9.80 6.09
CA VAL A 41 -7.00 -10.56 6.75
C VAL A 41 -6.38 -11.56 5.76
N LYS A 42 -7.21 -12.27 4.99
CA LYS A 42 -6.75 -13.15 3.90
C LYS A 42 -5.94 -12.35 2.86
N ALA A 43 -6.40 -11.16 2.48
CA ALA A 43 -5.70 -10.28 1.56
C ALA A 43 -4.35 -9.81 2.13
N ALA A 44 -4.29 -9.39 3.39
CA ALA A 44 -3.04 -9.05 4.05
C ALA A 44 -2.07 -10.24 4.08
N HIS A 45 -2.55 -11.46 4.39
CA HIS A 45 -1.73 -12.66 4.36
C HIS A 45 -1.16 -12.94 2.96
N ARG A 46 -1.99 -12.84 1.91
CA ARG A 46 -1.53 -12.99 0.51
C ARG A 46 -0.48 -11.96 0.14
N PHE A 47 -0.67 -10.70 0.55
CA PHE A 47 0.30 -9.64 0.31
C PHE A 47 1.67 -9.96 0.94
N ILE A 48 1.68 -10.45 2.19
CA ILE A 48 2.90 -10.91 2.86
C ILE A 48 3.57 -12.04 2.07
N THR A 49 2.79 -13.01 1.62
CA THR A 49 3.31 -14.13 0.82
C THR A 49 3.93 -13.64 -0.49
N LEU A 50 3.28 -12.70 -1.18
CA LEU A 50 3.82 -12.07 -2.39
C LEU A 50 5.13 -11.32 -2.12
N LEU A 51 5.22 -10.58 -1.00
CA LEU A 51 6.43 -9.86 -0.62
C LEU A 51 7.58 -10.79 -0.21
N LYS A 52 7.30 -12.00 0.26
CA LYS A 52 8.32 -12.99 0.62
C LYS A 52 8.99 -13.63 -0.60
N GLN A 53 8.36 -13.58 -1.77
CA GLN A 53 8.98 -14.07 -3.02
C GLN A 53 10.19 -13.21 -3.36
N GLN A 54 11.36 -13.83 -3.55
CA GLN A 54 12.62 -13.12 -3.75
C GLN A 54 12.58 -12.07 -4.88
N PRO A 55 12.03 -12.36 -6.08
CA PRO A 55 11.97 -11.36 -7.16
C PRO A 55 11.14 -10.14 -6.79
N ASN A 56 9.97 -10.37 -6.18
CA ASN A 56 9.07 -9.31 -5.74
C ASN A 56 9.75 -8.45 -4.66
N ALA A 57 10.40 -9.08 -3.69
CA ALA A 57 11.11 -8.41 -2.61
C ALA A 57 12.25 -7.53 -3.14
N GLN A 58 12.98 -7.98 -4.17
CA GLN A 58 14.06 -7.21 -4.79
C GLN A 58 13.53 -5.94 -5.46
N ILE A 59 12.46 -6.05 -6.24
CA ILE A 59 11.84 -4.89 -6.92
C ILE A 59 11.31 -3.89 -5.88
N VAL A 60 10.59 -4.37 -4.86
CA VAL A 60 10.06 -3.48 -3.81
C VAL A 60 11.19 -2.77 -3.05
N ARG A 61 12.29 -3.46 -2.73
CA ARG A 61 13.45 -2.81 -2.10
C ARG A 61 14.08 -1.75 -3.00
N GLU A 62 14.13 -1.99 -4.30
CA GLU A 62 14.66 -1.00 -5.25
C GLU A 62 13.74 0.21 -5.39
N GLU A 63 12.41 0.00 -5.42
CA GLU A 63 11.45 1.10 -5.34
C GLU A 63 11.64 1.92 -4.05
N LEU A 64 11.85 1.27 -2.91
CA LEU A 64 12.12 1.96 -1.63
C LEU A 64 13.43 2.76 -1.67
N ARG A 65 14.49 2.21 -2.26
CA ARG A 65 15.76 2.95 -2.43
C ARG A 65 15.60 4.15 -3.35
N SER A 66 14.79 4.04 -4.40
CA SER A 66 14.56 5.12 -5.36
C SER A 66 13.82 6.32 -4.77
N VAL A 67 13.11 6.13 -3.65
CA VAL A 67 12.35 7.18 -2.97
C VAL A 67 13.10 7.76 -1.76
N GLU A 68 14.12 7.06 -1.27
CA GLU A 68 14.96 7.45 -0.13
C GLU A 68 15.68 8.77 -0.42
N GLY A 69 15.50 9.76 0.44
CA GLY A 69 16.14 11.08 0.32
C GLY A 69 15.66 11.92 -0.86
N LYS A 70 14.65 11.47 -1.62
CA LYS A 70 14.25 12.13 -2.88
C LYS A 70 13.17 13.19 -2.70
N TYR A 71 12.25 12.98 -1.76
CA TYR A 71 11.05 13.81 -1.62
C TYR A 71 10.99 14.49 -0.25
N GLY A 72 10.35 15.66 -0.18
CA GLY A 72 10.12 16.41 1.06
C GLY A 72 9.46 15.58 2.14
N ALA A 73 9.50 16.03 3.40
CA ALA A 73 9.05 15.23 4.53
C ALA A 73 7.52 15.08 4.53
N PHE A 74 6.75 16.09 4.13
CA PHE A 74 5.29 16.01 4.14
C PHE A 74 4.57 16.96 3.16
N GLY A 75 3.41 16.53 2.67
CA GLY A 75 2.47 17.39 1.94
C GLY A 75 3.08 18.10 0.72
N GLU A 76 3.02 19.43 0.75
CA GLU A 76 3.48 20.33 -0.32
C GLU A 76 4.99 20.68 -0.21
N GLU A 77 5.73 20.07 0.71
CA GLU A 77 7.18 20.27 0.80
C GLU A 77 7.91 19.76 -0.45
N GLU A 78 8.70 20.62 -1.07
CA GLU A 78 9.48 20.27 -2.24
C GLU A 78 10.72 19.44 -1.87
N PRO A 79 11.08 18.41 -2.66
CA PRO A 79 10.38 17.92 -3.85
C PRO A 79 9.11 17.15 -3.50
N LYS A 80 7.99 17.49 -4.14
CA LYS A 80 6.70 16.83 -3.85
C LYS A 80 6.75 15.34 -4.17
N VAL A 81 6.09 14.57 -3.29
CA VAL A 81 5.94 13.12 -3.48
C VAL A 81 4.95 12.86 -4.60
N PRO A 82 5.27 12.00 -5.56
CA PRO A 82 4.29 11.57 -6.53
C PRO A 82 3.13 10.84 -5.83
N ARG A 83 1.98 10.77 -6.48
CA ARG A 83 0.81 10.05 -5.96
C ARG A 83 1.12 8.60 -5.60
N LEU A 84 2.03 7.97 -6.34
CA LEU A 84 2.42 6.57 -6.27
C LEU A 84 3.95 6.44 -6.39
N PRO A 85 4.70 6.63 -5.30
CA PRO A 85 6.16 6.51 -5.29
C PRO A 85 6.65 5.08 -5.50
N CYS A 86 5.87 4.07 -5.08
CA CYS A 86 6.20 2.64 -5.23
C CYS A 86 5.06 1.91 -5.94
N SER A 87 5.07 1.99 -7.26
CA SER A 87 4.03 1.46 -8.15
C SER A 87 3.89 -0.06 -8.07
N TYR A 88 5.00 -0.78 -7.97
CA TYR A 88 5.03 -2.23 -7.93
C TYR A 88 4.61 -2.78 -6.57
N ALA A 89 5.03 -2.14 -5.47
CA ALA A 89 4.50 -2.45 -4.15
C ALA A 89 2.97 -2.30 -4.08
N MET A 90 2.43 -1.24 -4.68
CA MET A 90 0.99 -1.03 -4.79
C MET A 90 0.31 -2.03 -5.72
N PHE A 91 0.95 -2.44 -6.81
CA PHE A 91 0.47 -3.52 -7.67
C PHE A 91 0.33 -4.84 -6.91
N LEU A 92 1.32 -5.23 -6.10
CA LEU A 92 1.24 -6.44 -5.27
C LEU A 92 0.10 -6.36 -4.24
N LEU A 93 -0.11 -5.19 -3.64
CA LEU A 93 -1.25 -4.97 -2.74
C LEU A 93 -2.57 -5.13 -3.50
N HIS A 94 -2.66 -4.57 -4.71
CA HIS A 94 -3.84 -4.70 -5.56
C HIS A 94 -4.14 -6.17 -5.88
N MET A 95 -3.12 -6.93 -6.30
CA MET A 95 -3.22 -8.37 -6.56
C MET A 95 -3.71 -9.13 -5.33
N ALA A 96 -3.18 -8.83 -4.15
CA ALA A 96 -3.55 -9.52 -2.92
C ALA A 96 -5.01 -9.32 -2.51
N PHE A 97 -5.59 -8.15 -2.83
CA PHE A 97 -7.00 -7.85 -2.56
C PHE A 97 -7.95 -8.30 -3.68
N ASN A 98 -7.45 -8.55 -4.89
CA ASN A 98 -8.28 -8.89 -6.06
C ASN A 98 -8.10 -10.31 -6.59
N VAL A 99 -7.27 -11.15 -5.97
CA VAL A 99 -7.14 -12.57 -6.34
C VAL A 99 -7.51 -13.44 -5.16
N ASP A 100 -8.53 -14.29 -5.35
CA ASP A 100 -8.82 -15.39 -4.44
C ASP A 100 -8.24 -16.69 -4.97
N TYR A 101 -7.72 -17.50 -4.04
CA TYR A 101 -7.21 -18.85 -4.29
C TYR A 101 -8.10 -19.92 -3.66
N ASP A 102 -9.27 -19.53 -3.13
CA ASP A 102 -10.18 -20.41 -2.39
C ASP A 102 -11.43 -20.58 -3.27
N GLU A 103 -11.70 -21.81 -3.72
CA GLU A 103 -12.84 -22.14 -4.59
C GLU A 103 -14.19 -21.72 -3.98
N ASN A 104 -14.24 -21.57 -2.65
CA ASN A 104 -15.43 -21.18 -1.91
C ASN A 104 -15.41 -19.71 -1.44
N SER A 105 -14.50 -18.87 -1.96
CA SER A 105 -14.41 -17.47 -1.54
C SER A 105 -15.58 -16.66 -2.09
N PRO A 106 -16.45 -16.06 -1.25
CA PRO A 106 -17.52 -15.17 -1.71
C PRO A 106 -16.99 -13.77 -2.07
N SER A 107 -15.68 -13.55 -2.03
CA SER A 107 -15.09 -12.26 -2.36
C SER A 107 -15.11 -12.06 -3.87
N LEU A 108 -15.67 -10.93 -4.29
CA LEU A 108 -15.65 -10.43 -5.68
C LEU A 108 -14.24 -9.95 -6.08
N SER A 109 -13.25 -10.77 -5.78
CA SER A 109 -11.85 -10.58 -6.12
C SER A 109 -11.70 -10.82 -7.62
N GLY A 110 -11.54 -9.74 -8.39
CA GLY A 110 -11.35 -9.83 -9.85
C GLY A 110 -12.21 -8.86 -10.65
N CYS A 111 -13.23 -8.23 -10.05
CA CYS A 111 -14.11 -7.29 -10.76
C CYS A 111 -13.44 -5.95 -11.13
N TRP A 112 -12.22 -5.69 -10.67
CA TRP A 112 -11.54 -4.39 -10.82
C TRP A 112 -10.31 -4.41 -11.74
N PHE A 113 -10.05 -5.50 -12.47
CA PHE A 113 -9.17 -5.47 -13.65
C PHE A 113 -9.94 -5.03 -14.91
N SER A 114 -10.86 -4.08 -14.79
CA SER A 114 -11.59 -3.57 -15.96
C SER A 114 -10.83 -2.41 -16.60
N ALA A 115 -10.52 -2.54 -17.89
CA ALA A 115 -9.81 -1.57 -18.71
C ALA A 115 -10.47 -0.19 -18.80
N THR A 116 -11.71 -0.03 -18.33
CA THR A 116 -12.48 1.22 -18.35
C THR A 116 -12.53 1.98 -17.01
N LEU A 117 -12.07 1.39 -15.90
CA LEU A 117 -12.00 2.02 -14.57
C LEU A 117 -10.60 1.79 -14.01
N GLY A 118 -9.63 2.59 -14.46
CA GLY A 118 -8.21 2.40 -14.17
C GLY A 118 -7.92 2.10 -12.69
N THR A 119 -6.97 1.18 -12.48
CA THR A 119 -6.41 0.63 -11.23
C THR A 119 -6.00 1.65 -10.14
N PHE A 120 -6.18 2.95 -10.39
CA PHE A 120 -5.83 4.05 -9.51
C PHE A 120 -7.01 4.77 -8.85
N HIS A 121 -8.27 4.47 -9.20
CA HIS A 121 -9.44 5.10 -8.56
C HIS A 121 -9.53 4.81 -7.06
N ASN A 122 -9.09 3.62 -6.64
CA ASN A 122 -9.06 3.19 -5.25
C ASN A 122 -7.72 3.48 -4.56
N VAL A 123 -6.77 4.11 -5.26
CA VAL A 123 -5.47 4.47 -4.71
C VAL A 123 -5.53 5.87 -4.10
N LEU A 124 -5.30 5.94 -2.80
CA LEU A 124 -5.15 7.21 -2.08
C LEU A 124 -3.73 7.73 -2.19
N HIS A 125 -3.59 9.06 -2.13
CA HIS A 125 -2.31 9.76 -2.29
C HIS A 125 -1.31 9.43 -1.16
N ALA A 126 -0.07 9.11 -1.55
CA ALA A 126 1.03 8.82 -0.62
C ALA A 126 1.37 9.99 0.33
N GLY A 127 1.23 11.24 -0.14
CA GLY A 127 1.47 12.44 0.67
C GLY A 127 0.48 12.69 1.82
N ALA A 128 -0.58 11.88 1.96
CA ALA A 128 -1.66 12.17 2.88
C ALA A 128 -1.31 11.97 4.37
N LYS A 129 -0.32 11.12 4.71
CA LYS A 129 0.01 10.79 6.12
C LYS A 129 1.50 10.46 6.33
N VAL A 130 2.08 11.06 7.37
CA VAL A 130 3.42 10.76 7.92
C VAL A 130 3.27 10.49 9.42
N TRP A 131 3.92 9.43 9.90
CA TRP A 131 3.90 9.02 11.30
C TRP A 131 5.28 9.16 11.93
N LYS A 132 5.31 9.66 13.17
CA LYS A 132 6.53 9.66 13.99
C LYS A 132 6.73 8.29 14.62
N LYS A 133 7.99 7.88 14.76
CA LYS A 133 8.38 6.68 15.53
C LYS A 133 7.85 6.84 16.96
N GLY A 134 6.93 5.97 17.38
CA GLY A 134 6.29 6.02 18.71
C GLY A 134 4.78 6.35 18.73
N MET A 135 4.14 6.68 17.60
CA MET A 135 2.68 6.81 17.55
C MET A 135 2.02 5.42 17.51
N SER A 136 1.53 4.96 18.65
CA SER A 136 0.73 3.73 18.77
C SER A 136 -0.65 3.93 18.15
N SER A 137 -0.82 3.49 16.90
CA SER A 137 -2.11 3.06 16.39
C SER A 137 -1.92 1.62 15.97
N GLY A 138 -2.57 0.68 16.68
CA GLY A 138 -2.37 -0.75 16.51
C GLY A 138 -2.38 -1.16 15.04
N ARG A 139 -1.21 -1.48 14.49
CA ARG A 139 -1.03 -1.95 13.12
C ARG A 139 0.14 -2.92 13.05
N LEU A 140 -0.08 -4.02 12.32
CA LEU A 140 0.96 -4.94 11.89
C LEU A 140 2.12 -4.16 11.28
N ARG A 141 3.32 -4.34 11.85
CA ARG A 141 4.58 -4.02 11.17
C ARG A 141 4.83 -5.10 10.13
N LEU A 142 4.87 -4.70 8.87
CA LEU A 142 5.40 -5.53 7.80
C LEU A 142 6.49 -4.71 7.12
N LEU A 143 7.71 -5.21 7.28
CA LEU A 143 9.01 -4.60 6.97
C LEU A 143 9.52 -3.66 8.07
#